data_AF-A0A7Y5T6G9-F1
#
_entry.id   AF-A0A7Y5T6G9-F1
#
_cell.length_a   1.000
_cell.length_b   1.000
_cell.length_c   1.000
_cell.angle_alpha   90.00
_cell.angle_beta   90.00
_cell.angle_gamma   90.00
#
_symmetry.space_group_name_H-M   'P 1'
#
loop_
_entity.id
_entity.type
_entity.pdbx_description
1 polymer ?
#
loop_
_entity_poly.entity_id
_entity_poly.type
_entity_poly.pdbx_seq_one_letter_code
_entity_poly.pdbx_strand_id
1 'polypeptide(L)' 'MTDHDAACGELSDALAEFATGAASGADRARVLRHTAGCSECRETVAALSATADEVLLIAPERQP' A
#
# COMPACT_ATOMS: atom_id res chain seq x y z
N MET A 1 13.80 17.84 -3.10
CA MET A 1 13.22 16.53 -3.47
C MET A 1 14.39 15.61 -3.71
N THR A 2 14.66 14.72 -2.78
CA THR A 2 15.72 13.72 -2.94
C THR A 2 15.23 12.61 -3.87
N ASP A 3 16.15 11.82 -4.42
CA ASP A 3 15.83 10.67 -5.29
C ASP A 3 14.91 9.65 -4.58
N HIS A 4 15.02 9.55 -3.25
CA HIS A 4 14.18 8.72 -2.41
C HIS A 4 12.72 9.22 -2.35
N ASP A 5 12.50 10.51 -2.15
CA ASP A 5 11.15 11.10 -2.06
C ASP A 5 10.37 10.90 -3.36
N ALA A 6 11.04 11.03 -4.51
CA ALA A 6 10.45 10.80 -5.83
C ALA A 6 10.06 9.33 -6.01
N ALA A 7 10.97 8.40 -5.67
CA ALA A 7 10.70 6.96 -5.76
C ALA A 7 9.57 6.51 -4.82
N CYS A 8 9.46 7.08 -3.62
CA CYS A 8 8.33 6.85 -2.71
C CYS A 8 7.02 7.39 -3.29
N GLY A 9 7.06 8.61 -3.86
CA GLY A 9 5.90 9.25 -4.47
C GLY A 9 5.32 8.48 -5.66
N GLU A 10 6.18 7.87 -6.49
CA GLU A 10 5.76 7.04 -7.63
C GLU A 10 5.06 5.73 -7.21
N LEU A 11 5.23 5.30 -5.96
CA LEU A 11 4.65 4.07 -5.43
C LEU A 11 3.32 4.27 -4.72
N SER A 12 2.84 5.51 -4.52
CA SER A 12 1.67 5.82 -3.68
C SER A 12 0.43 4.97 -3.99
N ASP A 13 0.02 4.92 -5.26
CA ASP A 13 -1.13 4.12 -5.71
C ASP A 13 -0.87 2.62 -5.49
N ALA A 14 0.32 2.15 -5.87
CA ALA A 14 0.71 0.74 -5.70
C ALA A 14 0.77 0.32 -4.22
N LEU A 15 1.12 1.23 -3.29
CA LEU A 15 1.12 0.96 -1.85
C LEU A 15 -0.31 0.76 -1.33
N ALA A 16 -1.27 1.59 -1.77
CA ALA A 16 -2.68 1.44 -1.42
C ALA A 16 -3.29 0.14 -1.98
N GLU A 17 -3.00 -0.16 -3.25
CA GLU A 17 -3.41 -1.42 -3.86
C GLU A 17 -2.75 -2.63 -3.18
N PHE A 18 -1.49 -2.51 -2.76
CA PHE A 18 -0.80 -3.57 -2.04
C PHE A 18 -1.45 -3.82 -0.67
N ALA A 19 -1.69 -2.75 0.09
CA ALA A 19 -2.25 -2.81 1.43
C ALA A 19 -3.67 -3.39 1.47
N THR A 20 -4.46 -3.16 0.42
CA THR A 20 -5.83 -3.69 0.26
C THR A 20 -5.88 -5.05 -0.45
N GLY A 21 -4.74 -5.55 -0.94
CA GLY A 21 -4.64 -6.82 -1.68
C GLY A 21 -5.01 -6.74 -3.17
N ALA A 22 -5.36 -5.56 -3.68
CA ALA A 22 -5.76 -5.31 -5.08
C ALA A 22 -4.57 -5.23 -6.07
N ALA A 23 -3.34 -5.04 -5.58
CA ALA A 23 -2.18 -4.82 -6.44
C ALA A 23 -1.95 -5.94 -7.44
N SER A 24 -1.61 -5.54 -8.67
CA SER A 24 -1.14 -6.46 -9.70
C SER A 24 0.13 -7.20 -9.23
N GLY A 25 0.46 -8.34 -9.87
CA GLY A 25 1.70 -9.06 -9.54
C GLY A 25 2.96 -8.20 -9.73
N ALA A 26 2.97 -7.31 -10.75
CA ALA A 26 4.09 -6.42 -11.01
C ALA A 26 4.22 -5.33 -9.95
N ASP A 27 3.11 -4.72 -9.54
CA ASP A 27 3.07 -3.69 -8.50
C ASP A 27 3.41 -4.26 -7.13
N ARG A 28 2.90 -5.46 -6.83
CA ARG A 28 3.29 -6.20 -5.63
C ARG A 28 4.79 -6.42 -5.56
N ALA A 29 5.41 -6.85 -6.65
CA ALA A 29 6.86 -7.04 -6.70
C ALA A 29 7.64 -5.73 -6.54
N ARG A 30 7.13 -4.61 -7.09
CA ARG A 30 7.72 -3.27 -6.90
C ARG A 30 7.67 -2.84 -5.44
N VAL A 31 6.50 -2.92 -4.81
CA VAL A 31 6.31 -2.54 -3.40
C VAL A 31 7.19 -3.38 -2.48
N LEU A 32 7.24 -4.70 -2.68
CA LEU A 32 8.09 -5.59 -1.87
C LEU A 32 9.58 -5.25 -1.97
N ARG A 33 10.07 -4.95 -3.18
CA ARG A 33 11.47 -4.54 -3.37
C ARG A 33 11.78 -3.22 -2.67
N HIS A 34 10.90 -2.24 -2.78
CA HIS A 34 11.14 -0.91 -2.20
C HIS A 34 11.05 -0.95 -0.67
N THR A 35 10.01 -1.58 -0.13
CA THR A 35 9.79 -1.70 1.32
C THR A 35 10.85 -2.57 2.02
N ALA A 36 11.63 -3.38 1.31
CA ALA A 36 12.81 -4.03 1.89
C ALA A 36 13.87 -3.02 2.37
N GLY A 37 13.98 -1.86 1.71
CA GLY A 37 14.97 -0.81 2.03
C GLY A 37 14.39 0.45 2.68
N CYS A 38 13.09 0.70 2.54
CA CYS A 38 12.46 1.95 2.97
C CYS A 38 11.56 1.74 4.20
N SER A 39 11.89 2.37 5.34
CA SER A 39 11.04 2.33 6.55
C SER A 39 9.76 3.15 6.38
N GLU A 40 9.83 4.28 5.71
CA GLU A 40 8.68 5.17 5.49
C GLU A 40 7.57 4.44 4.72
N CYS A 41 7.89 3.83 3.57
CA CYS A 41 6.90 3.04 2.83
C CYS A 41 6.42 1.80 3.58
N ARG A 42 7.23 1.20 4.48
CA ARG A 42 6.76 0.12 5.36
C ARG A 42 5.70 0.63 6.34
N GLU A 43 5.94 1.79 6.95
CA GLU A 43 5.00 2.43 7.88
C GLU A 43 3.71 2.83 7.15
N THR A 44 3.83 3.37 5.94
CA THR A 44 2.67 3.69 5.09
C THR A 44 1.84 2.45 4.75
N VAL A 45 2.46 1.33 4.36
CA VAL A 45 1.73 0.07 4.12
C VAL A 45 1.02 -0.40 5.38
N ALA A 46 1.69 -0.37 6.54
CA ALA A 46 1.08 -0.77 7.80
C ALA A 46 -0.14 0.08 8.16
N ALA A 47 -0.04 1.41 7.99
CA ALA A 47 -1.15 2.33 8.25
C ALA A 47 -2.33 2.11 7.28
N LEU A 48 -2.03 1.92 5.99
CA LEU A 48 -3.05 1.63 4.97
C LEU A 48 -3.73 0.28 5.21
N SER A 49 -2.98 -0.76 5.61
CA SER A 49 -3.54 -2.07 5.93
C SER A 49 -4.46 -2.00 7.15
N ALA A 50 -4.05 -1.30 8.22
CA ALA A 50 -4.91 -1.08 9.38
C ALA A 50 -6.20 -0.34 9.00
N THR A 51 -6.10 0.67 8.15
CA THR A 51 -7.27 1.40 7.64
C THR A 51 -8.17 0.48 6.80
N ALA A 52 -7.60 -0.36 5.94
CA ALA A 52 -8.36 -1.33 5.15
C ALA A 52 -9.11 -2.32 6.03
N ASP A 53 -8.47 -2.82 7.10
CA ASP A 53 -9.11 -3.70 8.09
C ASP A 53 -10.26 -3.01 8.81
N GLU A 54 -10.10 -1.75 9.22
CA GLU A 54 -11.17 -0.95 9.84
C GLU A 54 -12.37 -0.74 8.89
N VAL A 55 -12.11 -0.50 7.60
CA VAL A 55 -13.16 -0.37 6.59
C VAL A 55 -13.97 -1.67 6.46
N LEU A 56 -13.34 -2.84 6.58
CA LEU A 56 -14.04 -4.12 6.54
C LEU A 56 -15.02 -4.30 7.71
N LEU A 57 -14.81 -3.63 8.85
CA LEU A 57 -15.72 -3.70 10.00
C LEU A 57 -17.04 -2.94 9.78
N ILE A 58 -17.01 -1.93 8.90
CA ILE A 58 -18.20 -1.14 8.55
C ILE A 58 -18.75 -1.51 7.17
N ALA A 59 -18.06 -2.42 6.45
CA ALA A 59 -18.48 -2.85 5.14
C ALA A 59 -19.84 -3.55 5.22
N PRO A 60 -20.80 -3.23 4.35
CA PRO A 60 -22.08 -3.90 4.33
C PRO A 60 -21.91 -5.40 4.04
N GLU A 61 -22.61 -6.25 4.78
CA GLU A 61 -22.46 -7.71 4.72
C GLU A 61 -22.66 -8.28 3.29
N ARG A 62 -23.54 -7.67 2.49
CA ARG A 62 -23.68 -7.78 1.01
C ARG A 62 -24.73 -6.78 0.51
N GLN A 63 -24.50 -6.02 -0.56
CA GLN A 63 -25.53 -5.57 -1.53
C GLN A 63 -24.89 -5.35 -2.92
N PRO A 64 -25.51 -5.80 -4.03
CA PRO A 64 -25.31 -5.19 -5.35
C PRO A 64 -26.04 -3.84 -5.46
#